data_AF-A0A970M6J7-F1
#
_entry.id   AF-A0A970M6J7-F1
#
_cell.length_a   1.000
_cell.length_b   1.000
_cell.length_c   1.000
_cell.angle_alpha   90.00
_cell.angle_beta   90.00
_cell.angle_gamma   90.00
#
_symmetry.space_group_name_H-M   'P 1'
#
loop_
_entity.id
_entity.type
_entity.pdbx_description
1 polymer ?
#
loop_
_entity_poly.entity_id
_entity_poly.type
_entity_poly.pdbx_seq_one_letter_code
_entity_poly.pdbx_strand_id
1 'polypeptide(L)'
;MRKQISILALLLSSGLVLGCGYFKPQPAVATPTTGPSRCEMMSMIEDAEDADSQILVREGRGGYIYTYADDLGSKLSPWGDFKVSRGGVGDSKFALRMVGKTAAGPGDVYVGMGFAFAQAEGATYDASKYKGITFVARKGHADAVSAVRISLPDANTDPVGGICAECHNNFGTTVKLTEDWTQYVVSFDDLRQATGWGDPRPEKVEVTALVGLQVQVALPNQKVDVWIDDIRFYGACGEQF
;
A
#
# COMPACT_ATOMS: atom_id res chain seq x y z
N MET A 1 43.48 -16.67 -69.20
CA MET A 1 42.45 -16.19 -70.14
C MET A 1 42.18 -14.71 -69.85
N ARG A 2 41.94 -13.92 -70.91
CA ARG A 2 41.96 -12.43 -71.05
C ARG A 2 41.01 -11.69 -70.08
N LYS A 3 41.39 -10.60 -69.39
CA LYS A 3 41.61 -9.17 -69.77
C LYS A 3 40.34 -8.37 -70.16
N GLN A 4 40.30 -7.11 -69.70
CA GLN A 4 39.41 -5.95 -70.01
C GLN A 4 38.23 -5.75 -69.04
N ILE A 5 37.98 -4.64 -68.33
CA ILE A 5 38.13 -3.16 -68.51
C ILE A 5 37.42 -2.59 -69.75
N SER A 6 36.30 -1.88 -69.52
CA SER A 6 35.83 -0.60 -70.12
C SER A 6 34.32 -0.47 -69.84
N ILE A 7 33.85 0.48 -69.02
CA ILE A 7 33.56 1.91 -69.32
C ILE A 7 32.77 2.09 -70.62
N LEU A 8 31.50 2.53 -70.54
CA LEU A 8 31.01 3.81 -71.10
C LEU A 8 29.49 4.00 -70.90
N ALA A 9 29.14 5.22 -70.43
CA ALA A 9 28.04 6.11 -70.89
C ALA A 9 26.58 5.61 -70.94
N LEU A 10 25.54 6.43 -70.82
CA LEU A 10 25.21 7.80 -70.39
C LEU A 10 23.69 7.92 -70.67
N LEU A 11 23.03 8.94 -70.11
CA LEU A 11 21.69 9.51 -70.42
C LEU A 11 20.59 9.14 -69.41
N LEU A 12 20.24 10.05 -68.49
CA LEU A 12 19.40 11.26 -68.59
C LEU A 12 17.89 10.96 -68.67
N SER A 13 17.20 11.34 -67.59
CA SER A 13 15.84 11.91 -67.46
C SER A 13 15.23 11.40 -66.15
N SER A 14 14.36 12.07 -65.40
CA SER A 14 13.89 13.45 -65.26
C SER A 14 12.94 13.36 -64.06
N GLY A 15 12.98 14.36 -63.17
CA GLY A 15 11.86 14.80 -62.34
C GLY A 15 11.17 13.80 -61.39
N LEU A 16 11.30 14.04 -60.08
CA LEU A 16 10.19 14.48 -59.22
C LEU A 16 10.74 14.79 -57.83
N VAL A 17 10.69 16.07 -57.44
CA VAL A 17 10.98 16.49 -56.06
C VAL A 17 9.70 16.27 -55.24
N LEU A 18 9.56 15.07 -54.69
CA LEU A 18 8.67 14.83 -53.55
C LEU A 18 9.54 14.92 -52.30
N GLY A 19 9.46 16.07 -51.64
CA GLY A 19 10.03 16.26 -50.31
C GLY A 19 9.34 15.32 -49.32
N CYS A 20 9.91 14.13 -49.13
CA CYS A 20 9.68 13.35 -47.92
C CYS A 20 10.34 14.12 -46.77
N GLY A 21 9.58 15.02 -46.16
CA GLY A 21 9.91 15.59 -44.87
C GLY A 21 10.18 14.44 -43.91
N TYR A 22 11.44 14.31 -43.50
CA TYR A 22 11.83 13.48 -42.38
C TYR A 22 11.10 13.99 -41.14
N PHE A 23 9.95 13.39 -40.82
CA PHE A 23 9.42 13.41 -39.45
C PHE A 23 10.44 12.65 -38.59
N LYS A 24 11.42 13.38 -38.06
CA LYS A 24 12.18 12.89 -36.92
C LYS A 24 11.21 12.95 -35.73
N PRO A 25 10.87 11.81 -35.10
CA PRO A 25 10.21 11.87 -33.80
C PRO A 25 11.10 12.71 -32.90
N GLN A 26 10.56 13.79 -32.36
CA GLN A 26 11.25 14.55 -31.33
C GLN A 26 11.52 13.56 -30.19
N PRO A 27 12.77 13.35 -29.77
CA PRO A 27 13.04 12.47 -28.64
C PRO A 27 12.20 13.00 -27.49
N ALA A 28 11.36 12.12 -26.93
CA ALA A 28 10.62 12.44 -25.72
C ALA A 28 11.64 12.94 -24.71
N VAL A 29 11.50 14.21 -24.32
CA VAL A 29 12.32 14.78 -23.26
C VAL A 29 12.00 13.92 -22.04
N ALA A 30 12.95 13.10 -21.62
CA ALA A 30 12.84 12.36 -20.38
C ALA A 30 12.57 13.39 -19.29
N THR A 31 11.37 13.36 -18.72
CA THR A 31 11.05 14.17 -17.56
C THR A 31 12.06 13.75 -16.50
N PRO A 32 12.85 14.67 -15.92
CA PRO A 32 13.74 14.30 -14.84
C PRO A 32 12.88 13.68 -13.75
N THR A 33 13.22 12.48 -13.31
CA THR A 33 12.62 11.84 -12.13
C THR A 33 13.02 12.69 -10.93
N THR A 34 12.31 13.79 -10.71
CA THR A 34 12.32 14.49 -9.43
C THR A 34 11.87 13.48 -8.40
N GLY A 35 12.71 13.23 -7.39
CA GLY A 35 12.34 12.40 -6.24
C GLY A 35 11.04 12.90 -5.59
N PRO A 36 10.50 12.14 -4.63
CA PRO A 36 9.21 12.45 -4.03
C PRO A 36 9.19 13.90 -3.53
N SER A 37 8.11 14.60 -3.84
CA SER A 37 7.86 15.94 -3.34
C SER A 37 7.89 15.94 -1.81
N ARG A 38 8.17 17.10 -1.20
CA ARG A 38 8.10 17.25 0.25
C ARG A 38 6.75 16.78 0.80
N CYS A 39 5.68 16.97 0.05
CA CYS A 39 4.36 16.56 0.47
C CYS A 39 4.18 15.04 0.52
N GLU A 40 4.66 14.33 -0.50
CA GLU A 40 4.68 12.86 -0.53
C GLU A 40 5.56 12.31 0.58
N MET A 41 6.71 12.95 0.85
CA MET A 41 7.53 12.59 2.01
C MET A 41 6.80 12.79 3.35
N MET A 42 6.08 13.91 3.52
CA MET A 42 5.31 14.14 4.76
C MET A 42 4.05 13.28 4.88
N SER A 43 3.56 12.69 3.80
CA SER A 43 2.40 11.78 3.83
C SER A 43 2.78 10.34 4.19
N MET A 44 4.07 9.99 4.17
CA MET A 44 4.58 8.69 4.62
C MET A 44 4.15 8.42 6.06
N ILE A 45 3.53 7.26 6.25
CA ILE A 45 3.16 6.68 7.52
C ILE A 45 4.32 5.82 7.99
N GLU A 46 4.81 4.92 7.15
CA GLU A 46 5.85 3.96 7.51
C GLU A 46 6.58 3.39 6.28
N ASP A 47 7.92 3.27 6.35
CA ASP A 47 8.81 2.75 5.29
C ASP A 47 9.84 1.70 5.80
N ALA A 48 9.76 1.34 7.08
CA ALA A 48 10.56 0.37 7.82
C ALA A 48 12.07 0.67 7.91
N GLU A 49 12.56 1.78 7.37
CA GLU A 49 14.00 2.01 7.17
C GLU A 49 14.76 2.43 8.44
N ASP A 50 14.07 2.90 9.47
CA ASP A 50 14.64 3.17 10.79
C ASP A 50 14.72 1.93 11.70
N ALA A 51 14.15 0.80 11.25
CA ALA A 51 14.24 -0.52 11.85
C ALA A 51 13.75 -0.60 13.30
N ASP A 52 12.74 0.20 13.66
CA ASP A 52 12.07 0.12 14.94
C ASP A 52 10.60 -0.36 14.82
N SER A 53 9.78 -0.08 15.83
CA SER A 53 8.36 -0.46 15.87
C SER A 53 7.44 0.75 16.03
N GLN A 54 7.95 1.95 15.80
CA GLN A 54 7.20 3.20 15.83
C GLN A 54 6.91 3.60 14.40
N ILE A 55 5.69 4.06 14.11
CA ILE A 55 5.47 4.70 12.82
C ILE A 55 6.27 6.01 12.77
N LEU A 56 6.69 6.40 11.57
CA LEU A 56 7.49 7.60 11.39
C LEU A 56 6.87 8.84 12.06
N VAL A 57 7.62 9.47 12.95
CA VAL A 57 7.15 10.63 13.75
C VAL A 57 7.13 11.90 12.90
N ARG A 58 5.98 12.20 12.30
CA ARG A 58 5.78 13.39 11.45
C ARG A 58 4.30 13.76 11.36
N GLU A 59 4.01 15.03 11.06
CA GLU A 59 2.64 15.52 10.86
C GLU A 59 1.67 15.22 12.02
N GLY A 60 2.15 15.12 13.26
CA GLY A 60 1.33 14.77 14.43
C GLY A 60 1.09 13.27 14.62
N ARG A 61 1.69 12.42 13.78
CA ARG A 61 1.71 10.95 13.93
C ARG A 61 2.95 10.50 14.71
N GLY A 62 2.88 9.30 15.27
CA GLY A 62 4.00 8.67 15.97
C GLY A 62 3.60 7.51 16.87
N GLY A 63 2.51 6.80 16.55
CA GLY A 63 2.12 5.60 17.29
C GLY A 63 2.99 4.38 16.97
N TYR A 64 2.56 3.20 17.36
CA TYR A 64 3.35 1.97 17.28
C TYR A 64 2.74 0.94 16.32
N ILE A 65 3.63 0.14 15.76
CA ILE A 65 3.34 -1.04 14.95
C ILE A 65 3.21 -2.24 15.88
N TYR A 66 2.16 -3.03 15.72
CA TYR A 66 1.88 -4.19 16.57
C TYR A 66 1.24 -5.32 15.77
N THR A 67 1.28 -6.54 16.32
CA THR A 67 0.49 -7.68 15.82
C THR A 67 -0.57 -8.07 16.82
N TYR A 68 -1.64 -8.67 16.31
CA TYR A 68 -2.73 -9.21 17.13
C TYR A 68 -3.28 -10.48 16.47
N ALA A 69 -3.89 -11.32 17.29
CA ALA A 69 -4.54 -12.55 16.87
C ALA A 69 -5.75 -12.79 17.76
N ASP A 70 -6.72 -13.53 17.22
CA ASP A 70 -7.82 -14.09 18.00
C ASP A 70 -7.35 -15.01 19.13
N ASP A 71 -8.26 -15.24 20.08
CA ASP A 71 -8.09 -16.21 21.17
C ASP A 71 -8.47 -17.66 20.74
N LEU A 72 -8.67 -17.91 19.45
CA LEU A 72 -9.08 -19.20 18.88
C LEU A 72 -7.87 -20.07 18.47
N GLY A 73 -6.65 -19.62 18.78
CA GLY A 73 -5.41 -20.35 18.54
C GLY A 73 -4.67 -19.93 17.27
N SER A 74 -5.07 -18.83 16.64
CA SER A 74 -4.26 -18.20 15.59
C SER A 74 -2.88 -17.79 16.12
N LYS A 75 -1.88 -17.77 15.25
CA LYS A 75 -0.50 -17.41 15.59
C LYS A 75 0.10 -16.50 14.53
N LEU A 76 0.77 -15.44 14.98
CA LEU A 76 1.58 -14.55 14.14
C LEU A 76 2.97 -14.36 14.74
N SER A 77 3.90 -13.98 13.86
CA SER A 77 5.21 -13.42 14.16
C SER A 77 5.39 -12.16 13.31
N PRO A 78 6.02 -11.09 13.83
CA PRO A 78 6.54 -10.96 15.21
C PRO A 78 5.40 -10.91 16.25
N TRP A 79 5.70 -11.24 17.51
CA TRP A 79 4.76 -11.16 18.64
C TRP A 79 5.41 -10.38 19.78
N GLY A 80 4.65 -9.50 20.45
CA GLY A 80 5.21 -8.50 21.37
C GLY A 80 5.78 -7.32 20.59
N ASP A 81 7.00 -6.90 20.92
CA ASP A 81 7.69 -5.83 20.18
C ASP A 81 7.80 -6.20 18.70
N PHE A 82 7.19 -5.38 17.84
CA PHE A 82 7.28 -5.59 16.40
C PHE A 82 8.74 -5.51 15.93
N LYS A 83 9.12 -6.36 14.97
CA LYS A 83 10.45 -6.38 14.37
C LYS A 83 10.31 -6.35 12.85
N VAL A 84 10.97 -5.38 12.22
CA VAL A 84 11.04 -5.29 10.76
C VAL A 84 11.80 -6.49 10.17
N SER A 85 11.53 -6.80 8.90
CA SER A 85 12.18 -7.88 8.16
C SER A 85 13.05 -7.32 7.04
N ARG A 86 14.18 -7.97 6.74
CA ARG A 86 14.99 -7.58 5.57
C ARG A 86 14.32 -8.01 4.26
N GLY A 87 14.54 -7.25 3.20
CA GLY A 87 14.05 -7.55 1.86
C GLY A 87 12.86 -6.67 1.47
N GLY A 88 13.01 -5.36 1.64
CA GLY A 88 12.03 -4.36 1.24
C GLY A 88 11.84 -4.24 -0.27
N VAL A 89 10.94 -3.35 -0.68
CA VAL A 89 10.68 -3.08 -2.09
C VAL A 89 11.83 -2.32 -2.73
N GLY A 90 12.22 -2.70 -3.96
CA GLY A 90 13.25 -1.98 -4.71
C GLY A 90 14.58 -1.92 -3.97
N ASP A 91 14.99 -0.70 -3.59
CA ASP A 91 16.23 -0.43 -2.86
C ASP A 91 16.05 -0.37 -1.32
N SER A 92 14.81 -0.52 -0.81
CA SER A 92 14.53 -0.55 0.64
C SER A 92 15.19 -1.77 1.30
N LYS A 93 15.85 -1.54 2.44
CA LYS A 93 16.54 -2.59 3.19
C LYS A 93 15.55 -3.45 3.95
N PHE A 94 14.50 -2.82 4.46
CA PHE A 94 13.53 -3.42 5.35
C PHE A 94 12.12 -3.31 4.77
N ALA A 95 11.25 -4.18 5.27
CA ALA A 95 9.81 -4.11 5.10
C ALA A 95 9.15 -4.69 6.35
N LEU A 96 7.88 -4.38 6.53
CA LEU A 96 7.08 -4.97 7.59
C LEU A 96 6.54 -6.31 7.10
N ARG A 97 6.64 -7.33 7.95
CA ARG A 97 6.18 -8.68 7.63
C ARG A 97 5.42 -9.27 8.80
N MET A 98 4.23 -9.81 8.52
CA MET A 98 3.57 -10.75 9.43
C MET A 98 3.53 -12.14 8.80
N VAL A 99 3.95 -13.15 9.55
CA VAL A 99 3.95 -14.56 9.12
C VAL A 99 3.31 -15.44 10.19
N GLY A 100 2.55 -16.44 9.78
CA GLY A 100 1.89 -17.33 10.72
C GLY A 100 0.74 -18.12 10.11
N LYS A 101 -0.27 -18.40 10.94
CA LYS A 101 -1.43 -19.20 10.54
C LYS A 101 -2.67 -18.78 11.33
N THR A 102 -3.81 -18.71 10.65
CA THR A 102 -5.10 -18.54 11.33
C THR A 102 -5.67 -19.88 11.83
N ALA A 103 -6.46 -19.81 12.90
CA ALA A 103 -7.14 -20.95 13.51
C ALA A 103 -8.06 -21.67 12.51
N ALA A 104 -8.25 -22.98 12.72
CA ALA A 104 -9.11 -23.80 11.86
C ALA A 104 -10.55 -23.95 12.39
N GLY A 105 -10.81 -23.54 13.63
CA GLY A 105 -12.09 -23.74 14.31
C GLY A 105 -13.19 -22.77 13.86
N PRO A 106 -14.45 -23.04 14.24
CA PRO A 106 -15.54 -22.09 14.05
C PRO A 106 -15.34 -20.84 14.93
N GLY A 107 -15.86 -19.70 14.48
CA GLY A 107 -15.79 -18.42 15.20
C GLY A 107 -15.21 -17.30 14.35
N ASP A 108 -15.10 -16.12 14.95
CA ASP A 108 -14.53 -14.93 14.33
C ASP A 108 -13.00 -15.03 14.36
N VAL A 109 -12.45 -15.79 13.42
CA VAL A 109 -11.01 -15.98 13.25
C VAL A 109 -10.40 -14.74 12.63
N TYR A 110 -9.37 -14.17 13.27
CA TYR A 110 -8.64 -13.03 12.75
C TYR A 110 -7.19 -12.98 13.24
N VAL A 111 -6.34 -12.46 12.38
CA VAL A 111 -5.00 -11.98 12.74
C VAL A 111 -4.70 -10.71 11.99
N GLY A 112 -3.78 -9.90 12.50
CA GLY A 112 -3.35 -8.73 11.74
C GLY A 112 -2.10 -8.04 12.27
N MET A 113 -1.69 -7.07 11.46
CA MET A 113 -0.69 -6.06 11.78
C MET A 113 -1.43 -4.72 11.88
N GLY A 114 -1.24 -4.01 12.99
CA GLY A 114 -1.84 -2.72 13.26
C GLY A 114 -0.81 -1.61 13.36
N PHE A 115 -1.25 -0.40 13.04
CA PHE A 115 -0.47 0.84 13.06
C PHE A 115 -1.30 1.86 13.84
N ALA A 116 -0.93 2.15 15.08
CA ALA A 116 -1.54 3.27 15.80
C ALA A 116 -1.03 4.59 15.19
N PHE A 117 -1.92 5.54 14.90
CA PHE A 117 -1.48 6.82 14.34
C PHE A 117 -0.93 7.77 15.40
N ALA A 118 -1.49 7.77 16.60
CA ALA A 118 -1.04 8.62 17.68
C ALA A 118 -0.18 7.86 18.70
N GLN A 119 0.81 8.56 19.28
CA GLN A 119 1.63 8.01 20.36
C GLN A 119 0.87 7.94 21.68
N ALA A 120 0.05 8.95 21.97
CA ALA A 120 -0.79 8.95 23.15
C ALA A 120 -1.89 7.91 22.98
N GLU A 121 -2.00 7.00 23.95
CA GLU A 121 -3.11 6.07 24.03
C GLU A 121 -4.43 6.85 24.05
N GLY A 122 -5.40 6.40 23.27
CA GLY A 122 -6.69 7.07 23.19
C GLY A 122 -6.72 8.33 22.31
N ALA A 123 -5.66 8.65 21.57
CA ALA A 123 -5.65 9.79 20.66
C ALA A 123 -5.99 9.38 19.20
N THR A 124 -6.62 10.30 18.49
CA THR A 124 -6.99 10.17 17.07
C THR A 124 -6.13 11.09 16.19
N TYR A 125 -6.15 10.82 14.89
CA TYR A 125 -5.44 11.57 13.87
C TYR A 125 -6.41 12.18 12.85
N ASP A 126 -6.24 13.47 12.56
CA ASP A 126 -6.97 14.16 11.50
C ASP A 126 -6.29 13.93 10.13
N ALA A 127 -6.91 13.07 9.32
CA ALA A 127 -6.49 12.74 7.97
C ALA A 127 -7.33 13.45 6.89
N SER A 128 -8.14 14.45 7.23
CA SER A 128 -9.08 15.13 6.32
C SER A 128 -8.43 15.75 5.07
N LYS A 129 -7.13 16.03 5.12
CA LYS A 129 -6.35 16.53 3.97
C LYS A 129 -5.97 15.46 2.94
N TYR A 130 -6.26 14.19 3.22
CA TYR A 130 -5.93 13.05 2.37
C TYR A 130 -7.18 12.41 1.78
N LYS A 131 -7.00 11.58 0.75
CA LYS A 131 -8.09 10.87 0.06
C LYS A 131 -8.12 9.37 0.33
N GLY A 132 -7.03 8.84 0.89
CA GLY A 132 -6.88 7.41 1.13
C GLY A 132 -5.45 7.04 1.49
N ILE A 133 -5.15 5.74 1.39
CA ILE A 133 -3.85 5.14 1.70
C ILE A 133 -3.32 4.44 0.45
N THR A 134 -2.02 4.58 0.20
CA THR A 134 -1.28 3.75 -0.76
C THR A 134 -0.12 3.08 -0.05
N PHE A 135 0.22 1.88 -0.52
CA PHE A 135 1.27 1.05 0.04
C PHE A 135 1.75 0.07 -1.02
N VAL A 136 2.92 -0.50 -0.84
CA VAL A 136 3.42 -1.60 -1.66
C VAL A 136 3.35 -2.88 -0.84
N ALA A 137 2.76 -3.94 -1.40
CA ALA A 137 2.60 -5.20 -0.67
C ALA A 137 2.75 -6.42 -1.57
N ARG A 138 3.02 -7.56 -0.93
CA ARG A 138 3.02 -8.88 -1.56
C ARG A 138 2.72 -9.97 -0.53
N LYS A 139 2.31 -11.14 -1.01
CA LYS A 139 2.35 -12.37 -0.21
C LYS A 139 3.73 -13.03 -0.35
N GLY A 140 4.24 -13.62 0.72
CA GLY A 140 5.62 -14.14 0.74
C GLY A 140 5.81 -15.45 -0.03
N HIS A 141 4.75 -16.22 -0.26
CA HIS A 141 4.80 -17.50 -0.99
C HIS A 141 3.44 -17.86 -1.63
N ALA A 142 3.44 -18.77 -2.61
CA ALA A 142 2.28 -19.12 -3.41
C ALA A 142 1.07 -19.62 -2.59
N ASP A 143 1.30 -20.36 -1.51
CA ASP A 143 0.29 -20.92 -0.61
C ASP A 143 -0.09 -20.01 0.57
N ALA A 144 0.46 -18.78 0.65
CA ALA A 144 -0.02 -17.77 1.58
C ALA A 144 -1.36 -17.18 1.11
N VAL A 145 -2.16 -16.72 2.07
CA VAL A 145 -3.40 -16.00 1.80
C VAL A 145 -3.15 -14.79 0.91
N SER A 146 -4.02 -14.60 -0.08
CA SER A 146 -3.96 -13.44 -0.97
C SER A 146 -4.99 -12.37 -0.59
N ALA A 147 -6.12 -12.74 0.01
CA ALA A 147 -7.14 -11.80 0.43
C ALA A 147 -6.77 -11.20 1.80
N VAL A 148 -6.48 -9.91 1.81
CA VAL A 148 -6.13 -9.16 3.03
C VAL A 148 -7.04 -7.94 3.13
N ARG A 149 -7.65 -7.74 4.29
CA ARG A 149 -8.48 -6.56 4.56
C ARG A 149 -7.60 -5.41 5.03
N ILE A 150 -7.68 -4.30 4.33
CA ILE A 150 -7.16 -3.00 4.76
C ILE A 150 -8.28 -2.31 5.52
N SER A 151 -8.05 -2.05 6.80
CA SER A 151 -9.06 -1.58 7.74
C SER A 151 -8.57 -0.34 8.47
N LEU A 152 -9.44 0.66 8.63
CA LEU A 152 -9.18 1.93 9.30
C LEU A 152 -10.16 2.06 10.47
N PRO A 153 -9.73 1.77 11.70
CA PRO A 153 -10.48 2.13 12.88
C PRO A 153 -10.54 3.66 13.00
N ASP A 154 -11.73 4.18 13.29
CA ASP A 154 -12.00 5.59 13.54
C ASP A 154 -12.70 5.76 14.90
N ALA A 155 -12.95 7.00 15.32
CA ALA A 155 -13.63 7.28 16.59
C ALA A 155 -15.03 6.63 16.72
N ASN A 156 -15.70 6.32 15.60
CA ASN A 156 -17.02 5.68 15.62
C ASN A 156 -16.95 4.16 15.79
N THR A 157 -15.80 3.55 15.49
CA THR A 157 -15.66 2.08 15.41
C THR A 157 -14.67 1.53 16.42
N ASP A 158 -13.75 2.35 16.92
CA ASP A 158 -12.79 1.98 17.95
C ASP A 158 -13.26 2.41 19.35
N PRO A 159 -13.08 1.59 20.40
CA PRO A 159 -13.43 1.95 21.78
C PRO A 159 -12.80 3.26 22.27
N VAL A 160 -11.65 3.66 21.72
CA VAL A 160 -10.97 4.92 22.01
C VAL A 160 -11.88 6.13 21.84
N GLY A 161 -12.79 6.12 20.86
CA GLY A 161 -13.69 7.25 20.63
C GLY A 161 -14.81 7.37 21.67
N GLY A 162 -15.09 6.30 22.42
CA GLY A 162 -16.21 6.26 23.38
C GLY A 162 -17.59 6.42 22.73
N ILE A 163 -17.70 6.19 21.42
CA ILE A 163 -18.93 6.35 20.63
C ILE A 163 -19.61 5.00 20.37
N CYS A 164 -18.85 3.96 20.00
CA CYS A 164 -19.44 2.67 19.66
C CYS A 164 -20.04 1.96 20.87
N ALA A 165 -21.24 1.41 20.68
CA ALA A 165 -21.85 0.43 21.57
C ALA A 165 -21.45 -1.00 21.18
N GLU A 166 -21.25 -1.26 19.88
CA GLU A 166 -20.69 -2.50 19.34
C GLU A 166 -19.49 -2.13 18.43
N CYS A 167 -18.29 -2.23 19.00
CA CYS A 167 -17.04 -1.74 18.41
C CYS A 167 -16.37 -2.77 17.47
N HIS A 168 -15.27 -2.35 16.84
CA HIS A 168 -14.36 -3.13 15.96
C HIS A 168 -14.92 -3.51 14.59
N ASN A 169 -16.15 -3.12 14.25
CA ASN A 169 -16.60 -3.15 12.86
C ASN A 169 -16.00 -1.98 12.08
N ASN A 170 -14.68 -2.00 11.89
CA ASN A 170 -13.93 -0.90 11.30
C ASN A 170 -14.18 -0.79 9.79
N PHE A 171 -14.08 0.43 9.26
CA PHE A 171 -14.19 0.70 7.83
C PHE A 171 -13.02 0.08 7.08
N GLY A 172 -13.29 -0.68 6.01
CA GLY A 172 -12.23 -1.37 5.30
C GLY A 172 -12.64 -1.95 3.96
N THR A 173 -11.65 -2.38 3.20
CA THR A 173 -11.82 -3.08 1.92
C THR A 173 -10.82 -4.23 1.81
N THR A 174 -11.11 -5.22 0.96
CA THR A 174 -10.21 -6.37 0.75
C THR A 174 -9.39 -6.15 -0.51
N VAL A 175 -8.08 -6.22 -0.37
CA VAL A 175 -7.13 -6.27 -1.48
C VAL A 175 -6.67 -7.70 -1.73
N LYS A 176 -6.31 -8.00 -2.99
CA LYS A 176 -5.75 -9.29 -3.38
C LYS A 176 -4.25 -9.14 -3.65
N LEU A 177 -3.45 -9.67 -2.74
CA LEU A 177 -1.99 -9.70 -2.83
C LEU A 177 -1.49 -10.64 -3.93
N THR A 178 -0.45 -10.20 -4.63
CA THR A 178 0.33 -10.99 -5.59
C THR A 178 1.65 -11.42 -4.93
N GLU A 179 2.45 -12.24 -5.62
CA GLU A 179 3.78 -12.66 -5.13
C GLU A 179 4.87 -11.61 -5.38
N ASP A 180 4.59 -10.69 -6.30
CA ASP A 180 5.43 -9.55 -6.65
C ASP A 180 5.01 -8.32 -5.83
N TRP A 181 5.98 -7.47 -5.49
CA TRP A 181 5.69 -6.17 -4.91
C TRP A 181 4.79 -5.36 -5.82
N THR A 182 3.57 -5.08 -5.36
CA THR A 182 2.54 -4.39 -6.12
C THR A 182 2.07 -3.18 -5.32
N GLN A 183 1.96 -2.03 -5.98
CA GLN A 183 1.37 -0.84 -5.37
C GLN A 183 -0.15 -0.98 -5.33
N TYR A 184 -0.72 -0.75 -4.15
CA TYR A 184 -2.15 -0.71 -3.92
C TYR A 184 -2.56 0.71 -3.53
N VAL A 185 -3.78 1.08 -3.92
CA VAL A 185 -4.42 2.36 -3.57
C VAL A 185 -5.79 2.05 -3.01
N VAL A 186 -6.08 2.58 -1.83
CA VAL A 186 -7.33 2.37 -1.11
C VAL A 186 -7.93 3.74 -0.78
N SER A 187 -9.00 4.11 -1.49
CA SER A 187 -9.73 5.36 -1.25
C SER A 187 -10.58 5.27 0.01
N PHE A 188 -10.67 6.38 0.76
CA PHE A 188 -11.59 6.48 1.90
C PHE A 188 -13.06 6.28 1.47
N ASP A 189 -13.41 6.71 0.25
CA ASP A 189 -14.77 6.55 -0.29
C ASP A 189 -15.14 5.10 -0.60
N ASP A 190 -14.17 4.19 -0.70
CA ASP A 190 -14.40 2.76 -0.96
C ASP A 190 -14.54 1.93 0.33
N LEU A 191 -14.25 2.51 1.49
CA LEU A 191 -14.23 1.78 2.75
C LEU A 191 -15.63 1.58 3.30
N ARG A 192 -15.95 0.35 3.69
CA ARG A 192 -17.24 0.01 4.31
C ARG A 192 -17.04 -0.85 5.54
N GLN A 193 -17.92 -0.68 6.51
CA GLN A 193 -18.09 -1.63 7.59
C GLN A 193 -18.69 -2.94 7.05
N ALA A 194 -18.42 -4.05 7.73
CA ALA A 194 -19.07 -5.31 7.41
C ALA A 194 -20.59 -5.22 7.70
N THR A 195 -21.39 -5.89 6.88
CA THR A 195 -22.83 -5.87 7.02
C THR A 195 -23.27 -6.72 8.21
N GLY A 196 -24.35 -6.30 8.89
CA GLY A 196 -25.03 -7.13 9.88
C GLY A 196 -24.59 -6.98 11.33
N TRP A 197 -23.53 -6.25 11.64
CA TRP A 197 -23.07 -6.01 13.02
C TRP A 197 -22.42 -4.62 13.16
N GLY A 198 -22.10 -4.19 14.38
CA GLY A 198 -21.50 -2.90 14.71
C GLY A 198 -22.56 -1.82 15.00
N ASP A 199 -22.25 -0.92 15.93
CA ASP A 199 -23.09 0.21 16.34
C ASP A 199 -22.22 1.36 16.87
N PRO A 200 -22.19 2.55 16.23
CA PRO A 200 -22.98 2.95 15.07
C PRO A 200 -22.48 2.37 13.74
N ARG A 201 -23.31 2.52 12.69
CA ARG A 201 -22.93 2.19 11.31
C ARG A 201 -23.04 3.36 10.33
N PRO A 202 -22.17 4.38 10.44
CA PRO A 202 -22.19 5.50 9.50
C PRO A 202 -21.87 5.04 8.07
N GLU A 203 -22.27 5.83 7.07
CA GLU A 203 -22.06 5.46 5.66
C GLU A 203 -20.59 5.57 5.22
N LYS A 204 -19.79 6.34 5.95
CA LYS A 204 -18.40 6.68 5.61
C LYS A 204 -17.54 6.70 6.87
N VAL A 205 -16.24 6.44 6.66
CA VAL A 205 -15.20 6.57 7.69
C VAL A 205 -15.06 8.03 8.15
N GLU A 206 -14.88 8.25 9.45
CA GLU A 206 -14.61 9.55 10.06
C GLU A 206 -13.12 9.88 9.96
N VAL A 207 -12.74 10.50 8.84
CA VAL A 207 -11.34 10.80 8.52
C VAL A 207 -10.72 11.89 9.40
N THR A 208 -11.52 12.68 10.14
CA THR A 208 -10.98 13.67 11.08
C THR A 208 -10.53 13.05 12.40
N ALA A 209 -10.87 11.77 12.64
CA ALA A 209 -10.58 11.07 13.88
C ALA A 209 -10.22 9.60 13.64
N LEU A 210 -9.20 9.35 12.81
CA LEU A 210 -8.66 8.00 12.59
C LEU A 210 -7.83 7.56 13.79
N VAL A 211 -8.01 6.32 14.24
CA VAL A 211 -7.18 5.72 15.30
C VAL A 211 -5.94 5.05 14.71
N GLY A 212 -6.09 4.42 13.55
CA GLY A 212 -4.98 3.70 12.93
C GLY A 212 -5.26 3.10 11.56
N LEU A 213 -4.36 2.21 11.16
CA LEU A 213 -4.46 1.34 10.00
C LEU A 213 -4.26 -0.11 10.46
N GLN A 214 -4.95 -1.04 9.82
CA GLN A 214 -4.85 -2.46 10.10
C GLN A 214 -4.83 -3.27 8.80
N VAL A 215 -3.89 -4.20 8.74
CA VAL A 215 -3.73 -5.20 7.67
C VAL A 215 -4.15 -6.54 8.25
N GLN A 216 -5.32 -7.02 7.84
CA GLN A 216 -6.03 -8.12 8.50
C GLN A 216 -6.23 -9.34 7.60
N VAL A 217 -6.13 -10.53 8.20
CA VAL A 217 -6.58 -11.79 7.62
C VAL A 217 -7.68 -12.35 8.52
N ALA A 218 -8.91 -12.33 8.02
CA ALA A 218 -10.11 -12.80 8.75
C ALA A 218 -10.73 -14.02 8.05
N LEU A 219 -9.90 -15.01 7.72
CA LEU A 219 -10.32 -16.26 7.08
C LEU A 219 -9.75 -17.44 7.88
N PRO A 220 -10.53 -18.51 8.12
CA PRO A 220 -10.05 -19.67 8.86
C PRO A 220 -9.04 -20.49 8.06
N ASN A 221 -8.16 -21.18 8.79
CA ASN A 221 -7.16 -22.14 8.29
C ASN A 221 -6.28 -21.61 7.14
N GLN A 222 -5.92 -20.34 7.19
CA GLN A 222 -5.04 -19.70 6.22
C GLN A 222 -3.59 -19.70 6.69
N LYS A 223 -2.66 -19.90 5.75
CA LYS A 223 -1.25 -19.53 5.96
C LYS A 223 -1.10 -18.04 5.72
N VAL A 224 -0.42 -17.36 6.62
CA VAL A 224 -0.19 -15.91 6.55
C VAL A 224 1.29 -15.69 6.30
N ASP A 225 1.59 -14.91 5.25
CA ASP A 225 2.91 -14.36 5.00
C ASP A 225 2.69 -13.08 4.18
N VAL A 226 2.48 -11.97 4.87
CA VAL A 226 2.12 -10.67 4.27
C VAL A 226 3.27 -9.72 4.50
N TRP A 227 3.77 -9.16 3.40
CA TRP A 227 4.79 -8.11 3.37
C TRP A 227 4.13 -6.80 2.95
N ILE A 228 4.46 -5.72 3.65
CA ILE A 228 3.99 -4.38 3.36
C ILE A 228 5.14 -3.38 3.56
N ASP A 229 5.20 -2.38 2.68
CA ASP A 229 6.24 -1.38 2.61
C ASP A 229 5.67 -0.06 2.04
N ASP A 230 6.41 1.04 2.18
CA ASP A 230 6.08 2.37 1.65
C ASP A 230 4.61 2.80 1.91
N ILE A 231 4.15 2.67 3.15
CA ILE A 231 2.78 2.99 3.55
C ILE A 231 2.66 4.51 3.68
N ARG A 232 1.77 5.13 2.91
CA ARG A 232 1.52 6.58 2.98
C ARG A 232 0.08 6.94 2.74
N PHE A 233 -0.32 8.10 3.25
CA PHE A 233 -1.52 8.74 2.74
C PHE A 233 -1.30 9.28 1.32
N TYR A 234 -2.35 9.31 0.52
CA TYR A 234 -2.34 9.96 -0.80
C TYR A 234 -3.38 11.04 -0.97
N GLY A 235 -3.23 11.84 -2.02
CA GLY A 235 -4.19 12.88 -2.39
C GLY A 235 -3.93 14.23 -1.73
N ALA A 236 -2.87 14.33 -0.92
CA ALA A 236 -2.31 15.62 -0.56
C ALA A 236 -1.55 16.23 -1.77
N CYS A 237 -1.47 17.56 -1.82
CA CYS A 237 -0.67 18.31 -2.80
C CYS A 237 -0.99 18.06 -4.28
N GLY A 238 -2.24 17.72 -4.60
CA GLY A 238 -2.70 17.57 -5.97
C GLY A 238 -2.38 16.21 -6.60
N GLU A 239 -1.88 15.25 -5.82
CA GLU A 239 -1.65 13.88 -6.26
C GLU A 239 -2.96 13.22 -6.73
N GLN A 240 -2.90 12.60 -7.91
CA GLN A 240 -3.97 11.82 -8.53
C GLN A 240 -3.36 10.50 -9.03
N PHE A 241 -4.08 9.40 -8.81
CA PHE A 241 -3.76 8.07 -9.36
C PHE A 241 -4.71 7.73 -10.50
#